data_AF-A0A7S1RWJ2-F1
#
_entry.id   AF-A0A7S1RWJ2-F1
#
_cell.length_a   1.000
_cell.length_b   1.000
_cell.length_c   1.000
_cell.angle_alpha   90.00
_cell.angle_beta   90.00
_cell.angle_gamma   90.00
#
_symmetry.space_group_name_H-M   'P 1'
#
loop_
_entity.id
_entity.type
_entity.pdbx_description
1 polymer ?
#
loop_
_entity_poly.entity_id
_entity_poly.type
_entity_poly.pdbx_seq_one_letter_code
_entity_poly.pdbx_strand_id
1 'polypeptide(L)'
;RGFATKFLAYERGLIDLLNSEINPEDKVMLMDAWDTVILGSAEELLEKVQPLPPGAVLCGAERVCGPNHFLVGQIEELYPEDRTPWRYPNSGGLFASAGAMLDLLSGLLRETEDGVELDASENDQVRLHDFLLARASRGQPYPLMLDVDCRVFQCMYEEQPQWDVVYDGGTTPPSPRIANRQTGQRPIVAHGNGHTGRWFLSALYSEMKLLDHLGITMAELQHLRHEMPVPPGTLVTEEVKAEYCPWWYMPGMHKGATDGFATFRMIREMQCGGRR
;
A
#
# COMPACT_ATOMS: atom_id res chain seq x y z
N ARG A 1 -3.60 9.76 -14.93
CA ARG A 1 -4.57 10.89 -14.97
C ARG A 1 -5.90 10.36 -14.41
N GLY A 2 -6.43 10.79 -13.28
CA GLY A 2 -5.79 11.20 -12.02
C GLY A 2 -6.47 10.45 -10.86
N PHE A 3 -5.79 10.36 -9.72
CA PHE A 3 -6.05 9.36 -8.69
C PHE A 3 -7.20 9.73 -7.74
N ALA A 4 -7.64 10.99 -7.69
CA ALA A 4 -8.88 11.39 -7.02
C ALA A 4 -10.14 10.69 -7.57
N THR A 5 -10.10 10.19 -8.82
CA THR A 5 -11.16 9.34 -9.36
C THR A 5 -11.30 8.01 -8.59
N LYS A 6 -10.23 7.54 -7.93
CA LYS A 6 -10.21 6.32 -7.12
C LYS A 6 -11.17 6.41 -5.94
N PHE A 7 -11.06 7.43 -5.10
CA PHE A 7 -11.95 7.60 -3.94
C PHE A 7 -13.40 7.86 -4.35
N LEU A 8 -13.63 8.62 -5.43
CA LEU A 8 -14.98 8.81 -5.98
C LEU A 8 -15.58 7.49 -6.48
N ALA A 9 -14.78 6.65 -7.16
CA ALA A 9 -15.22 5.34 -7.64
C ALA A 9 -15.50 4.38 -6.47
N TYR A 10 -14.62 4.37 -5.45
CA TYR A 10 -14.84 3.60 -4.23
C TYR A 10 -16.09 4.03 -3.50
N GLU A 11 -16.33 5.33 -3.34
CA GLU A 11 -17.53 5.83 -2.67
C GLU A 11 -18.79 5.40 -3.42
N ARG A 12 -18.84 5.62 -4.74
CA ARG A 12 -20.00 5.22 -5.56
C ARG A 12 -20.25 3.72 -5.49
N GLY A 13 -19.20 2.92 -5.70
CA GLY A 13 -19.31 1.46 -5.64
C GLY A 13 -19.76 0.97 -4.26
N LEU A 14 -19.24 1.57 -3.18
CA LEU A 14 -19.63 1.21 -1.82
C LEU A 14 -21.08 1.60 -1.50
N ILE A 15 -21.54 2.78 -1.95
CA ILE A 15 -22.95 3.19 -1.81
C ILE A 15 -23.87 2.24 -2.58
N ASP A 16 -23.51 1.88 -3.80
CA ASP A 16 -24.31 0.95 -4.61
C ASP A 16 -24.41 -0.42 -3.92
N LEU A 17 -23.31 -0.93 -3.38
CA LEU A 17 -23.29 -2.17 -2.61
C LEU A 17 -24.11 -2.07 -1.31
N LEU A 18 -24.01 -0.97 -0.56
CA LEU A 18 -24.79 -0.74 0.66
C LEU A 18 -26.29 -0.65 0.41
N ASN A 19 -26.68 -0.21 -0.79
CA ASN A 19 -28.09 -0.14 -1.20
C ASN A 19 -28.64 -1.47 -1.73
N SER A 20 -27.80 -2.49 -1.95
CA SER A 20 -28.20 -3.70 -2.68
C SER A 20 -27.77 -5.03 -2.07
N GLU A 21 -26.53 -5.14 -1.56
CA GLU A 21 -25.89 -6.43 -1.25
C GLU A 21 -25.32 -6.52 0.17
N ILE A 22 -24.75 -5.44 0.70
CA ILE A 22 -24.04 -5.45 1.99
C ILE A 22 -24.65 -4.48 3.00
N ASN A 23 -24.38 -4.71 4.28
CA ASN A 23 -24.80 -3.86 5.40
C ASN A 23 -23.65 -2.98 5.93
N PRO A 24 -23.93 -1.89 6.66
CA PRO A 24 -22.89 -1.00 7.21
C PRO A 24 -21.84 -1.67 8.11
N GLU A 25 -22.19 -2.78 8.76
CA GLU A 25 -21.31 -3.57 9.63
C GLU A 25 -20.39 -4.54 8.88
N ASP A 26 -20.70 -4.85 7.62
CA ASP A 26 -19.93 -5.80 6.81
C ASP A 26 -18.51 -5.30 6.58
N LYS A 27 -17.55 -6.22 6.49
CA LYS A 27 -16.13 -5.88 6.34
C LYS A 27 -15.80 -5.66 4.88
N VAL A 28 -15.14 -4.54 4.60
CA VAL A 28 -14.71 -4.15 3.26
C VAL A 28 -13.22 -3.86 3.24
N MET A 29 -12.57 -4.26 2.15
CA MET A 29 -11.18 -3.91 1.85
C MET A 29 -11.16 -3.12 0.55
N LEU A 30 -10.52 -1.96 0.58
CA LEU A 30 -10.18 -1.19 -0.62
C LEU A 30 -8.70 -1.40 -0.90
N MET A 31 -8.35 -1.75 -2.14
CA MET A 31 -6.96 -1.96 -2.54
C MET A 31 -6.73 -1.51 -3.97
N ASP A 32 -5.51 -1.05 -4.27
CA ASP A 32 -5.12 -0.77 -5.64
C ASP A 32 -5.15 -2.06 -6.47
N ALA A 33 -5.70 -2.01 -7.68
CA ALA A 33 -5.97 -3.22 -8.45
C ALA A 33 -4.79 -3.67 -9.36
N TRP A 34 -3.90 -2.75 -9.73
CA TRP A 34 -2.88 -3.03 -10.75
C TRP A 34 -1.59 -3.61 -10.20
N ASP A 35 -1.23 -3.26 -8.97
CA ASP A 35 0.04 -3.60 -8.33
C ASP A 35 -0.17 -4.20 -6.93
N THR A 36 -1.27 -4.92 -6.73
CA THR A 36 -1.48 -5.72 -5.51
C THR A 36 -1.67 -7.20 -5.81
N VAL A 37 -1.30 -8.03 -4.82
CA VAL A 37 -1.55 -9.47 -4.82
C VAL A 37 -2.10 -9.88 -3.46
N ILE A 38 -3.18 -10.67 -3.49
CA ILE A 38 -3.75 -11.29 -2.30
C ILE A 38 -3.04 -12.62 -2.08
N LEU A 39 -2.47 -12.79 -0.89
CA LEU A 39 -1.65 -13.92 -0.46
C LEU A 39 -2.28 -14.73 0.68
N GLY A 40 -3.20 -14.15 1.44
CA GLY A 40 -3.89 -14.81 2.54
C GLY A 40 -5.39 -14.95 2.31
N SER A 41 -6.05 -15.78 3.12
CA SER A 41 -7.49 -15.98 3.02
C SER A 41 -8.29 -14.88 3.74
N ALA A 42 -9.60 -14.83 3.46
CA ALA A 42 -10.50 -13.90 4.14
C ALA A 42 -10.64 -14.24 5.64
N GLU A 43 -10.61 -15.51 6.01
CA GLU A 43 -10.66 -15.96 7.41
C GLU A 43 -9.43 -15.47 8.18
N GLU A 44 -8.22 -15.64 7.61
CA GLU A 44 -6.97 -15.16 8.20
C GLU A 44 -6.98 -13.63 8.35
N LEU A 45 -7.52 -12.92 7.35
CA LEU A 45 -7.72 -11.48 7.43
C LEU A 45 -8.60 -11.10 8.64
N LEU A 46 -9.76 -11.75 8.79
CA LEU A 46 -10.69 -11.48 9.88
C LEU A 46 -10.07 -11.75 11.26
N GLU A 47 -9.26 -12.80 11.39
CA GLU A 47 -8.51 -13.08 12.62
C GLU A 47 -7.50 -11.97 12.94
N LYS A 48 -6.77 -11.48 11.93
CA LYS A 48 -5.74 -10.45 12.12
C LYS A 48 -6.30 -9.09 12.50
N VAL A 49 -7.47 -8.76 11.97
CA VAL A 49 -8.15 -7.47 12.19
C VAL A 49 -9.12 -7.51 13.37
N GLN A 50 -9.28 -8.64 14.05
CA GLN A 50 -10.10 -8.74 15.26
C GLN A 50 -9.77 -7.67 16.33
N PRO A 51 -8.50 -7.27 16.54
CA PRO A 51 -8.17 -6.20 17.50
C PRO A 51 -8.56 -4.78 17.06
N LEU A 52 -9.09 -4.58 15.85
CA LEU A 52 -9.45 -3.26 15.33
C LEU A 52 -10.67 -2.70 16.08
N PRO A 53 -10.56 -1.51 16.72
CA PRO A 53 -11.68 -0.90 17.42
C PRO A 53 -12.89 -0.65 16.50
N PRO A 54 -14.12 -0.70 17.03
CA PRO A 54 -15.30 -0.31 16.25
C PRO A 54 -15.17 1.10 15.67
N GLY A 55 -15.48 1.25 14.38
CA GLY A 55 -15.37 2.53 13.67
C GLY A 55 -13.96 2.91 13.22
N ALA A 56 -12.93 2.14 13.57
CA ALA A 56 -11.58 2.40 13.08
C ALA A 56 -11.37 1.85 11.66
N VAL A 57 -10.48 2.52 10.91
CA VAL A 57 -10.00 2.06 9.60
C VAL A 57 -8.56 1.60 9.73
N LEU A 58 -8.27 0.35 9.36
CA LEU A 58 -6.90 -0.13 9.22
C LEU A 58 -6.36 0.31 7.86
N CYS A 59 -5.19 0.95 7.84
CA CYS A 59 -4.50 1.42 6.66
C CYS A 59 -3.14 0.73 6.54
N GLY A 60 -2.77 0.37 5.31
CA GLY A 60 -1.42 -0.09 5.02
C GLY A 60 -0.41 0.95 5.48
N ALA A 61 0.69 0.49 6.06
CA ALA A 61 1.79 1.36 6.48
C ALA A 61 2.97 1.21 5.50
N GLU A 62 3.72 2.28 5.29
CA GLU A 62 4.94 2.30 4.48
C GLU A 62 6.11 2.96 5.23
N ARG A 63 7.33 2.73 4.74
CA ARG A 63 8.57 3.26 5.35
C ARG A 63 8.96 4.65 4.86
N VAL A 64 8.27 5.16 3.84
CA VAL A 64 8.55 6.47 3.21
C VAL A 64 7.32 7.35 3.32
N CYS A 65 7.48 8.57 3.83
CA CYS A 65 6.42 9.57 3.76
C CYS A 65 6.41 10.17 2.34
N GLY A 66 5.68 9.52 1.43
CA GLY A 66 5.54 9.96 0.04
C GLY A 66 4.12 10.41 -0.29
N PRO A 67 3.92 11.24 -1.34
CA PRO A 67 4.98 11.90 -2.11
C PRO A 67 5.52 13.19 -1.44
N ASN A 68 4.80 13.76 -0.47
CA ASN A 68 5.21 14.98 0.23
C ASN A 68 6.02 14.67 1.49
N HIS A 69 7.32 14.43 1.32
CA HIS A 69 8.24 14.10 2.42
C HIS A 69 8.45 15.23 3.44
N PHE A 70 7.96 16.45 3.19
CA PHE A 70 8.04 17.52 4.17
C PHE A 70 7.06 17.33 5.34
N LEU A 71 6.05 16.46 5.18
CA LEU A 71 5.04 16.16 6.20
C LEU A 71 5.51 15.16 7.28
N VAL A 72 6.72 14.61 7.17
CA VAL A 72 7.25 13.55 8.07
C VAL A 72 7.01 13.89 9.53
N GLY A 73 7.46 15.07 10.00
CA GLY A 73 7.31 15.46 11.39
C GLY A 73 5.86 15.54 11.87
N GLN A 74 4.95 16.01 11.02
CA GLN A 74 3.53 16.14 11.36
C GLN A 74 2.83 14.78 11.39
N ILE A 75 3.17 13.89 10.45
CA ILE A 75 2.62 12.53 10.42
C ILE A 75 3.16 11.69 11.58
N GLU A 76 4.45 11.83 11.94
CA GLU A 76 5.02 11.16 13.11
C GLU A 76 4.46 11.67 14.44
N GLU A 77 4.06 12.95 14.52
CA GLU A 77 3.33 13.46 15.68
C GLU A 77 1.93 12.82 15.81
N LEU A 78 1.25 12.61 14.67
CA LEU A 78 -0.04 11.94 14.63
C LEU A 78 0.06 10.43 14.91
N TYR A 79 1.15 9.81 14.47
CA TYR A 79 1.45 8.39 14.63
C TYR A 79 2.80 8.18 15.32
N PRO A 80 2.88 8.36 16.65
CA PRO A 80 4.15 8.37 17.39
C PRO A 80 4.77 6.98 17.59
N GLU A 81 4.09 5.91 17.16
CA GLU A 81 4.60 4.54 17.28
C GLU A 81 5.87 4.34 16.44
N ASP A 82 6.91 3.83 17.08
CA ASP A 82 8.26 3.81 16.53
C ASP A 82 8.92 2.42 16.55
N ARG A 83 8.19 1.41 17.05
CA ARG A 83 8.59 0.00 17.08
C ARG A 83 9.06 -0.57 15.73
N THR A 84 8.43 -0.18 14.63
CA THR A 84 8.80 -0.63 13.28
C THR A 84 9.11 0.58 12.39
N PRO A 85 9.77 0.38 11.24
CA PRO A 85 9.96 1.47 10.29
C PRO A 85 8.72 1.80 9.45
N TRP A 86 7.65 1.01 9.50
CA TRP A 86 6.41 1.27 8.75
C TRP A 86 5.52 2.23 9.54
N ARG A 87 5.65 3.53 9.27
CA ARG A 87 5.08 4.61 10.11
C ARG A 87 4.22 5.60 9.36
N TYR A 88 4.12 5.49 8.04
CA TYR A 88 3.38 6.43 7.22
C TYR A 88 2.18 5.73 6.59
N PRO A 89 0.98 6.34 6.56
CA PRO A 89 -0.20 5.74 5.94
C PRO A 89 0.01 5.59 4.44
N ASN A 90 -0.49 4.50 3.86
CA ASN A 90 -0.53 4.23 2.43
C ASN A 90 -1.97 3.99 1.94
N SER A 91 -2.42 4.83 1.02
CA SER A 91 -3.80 4.85 0.50
C SER A 91 -4.14 3.71 -0.48
N GLY A 92 -3.19 2.83 -0.79
CA GLY A 92 -3.43 1.68 -1.67
C GLY A 92 -3.91 0.41 -0.97
N GLY A 93 -4.06 0.44 0.36
CA GLY A 93 -4.65 -0.64 1.14
C GLY A 93 -5.39 -0.11 2.38
N LEU A 94 -6.71 -0.32 2.43
CA LEU A 94 -7.58 0.10 3.52
C LEU A 94 -8.54 -1.04 3.88
N PHE A 95 -8.83 -1.22 5.17
CA PHE A 95 -9.79 -2.21 5.66
C PHE A 95 -10.62 -1.66 6.82
N ALA A 96 -11.94 -1.81 6.76
CA ALA A 96 -12.84 -1.39 7.84
C ALA A 96 -14.21 -2.08 7.72
N SER A 97 -15.18 -1.71 8.57
CA SER A 97 -16.59 -1.93 8.23
C SER A 97 -17.02 -0.99 7.10
N ALA A 98 -18.05 -1.37 6.34
CA ALA A 98 -18.56 -0.59 5.22
C ALA A 98 -18.97 0.84 5.63
N GLY A 99 -19.63 1.00 6.78
CA GLY A 99 -19.99 2.30 7.32
C GLY A 99 -18.78 3.17 7.64
N ALA A 100 -17.78 2.63 8.35
CA ALA A 100 -16.56 3.37 8.67
C ALA A 100 -15.75 3.72 7.41
N MET A 101 -15.73 2.84 6.42
CA MET A 101 -15.10 3.10 5.13
C MET A 101 -15.81 4.21 4.37
N LEU A 102 -17.15 4.22 4.37
CA LEU A 102 -17.94 5.27 3.74
C LEU A 102 -17.74 6.62 4.44
N ASP A 103 -17.62 6.63 5.76
CA ASP A 103 -17.29 7.84 6.54
C ASP A 103 -15.90 8.38 6.15
N LEU A 104 -14.90 7.51 6.02
CA LEU A 104 -13.56 7.90 5.56
C LEU A 104 -13.62 8.50 4.16
N LEU A 105 -14.23 7.79 3.21
CA LEU A 105 -14.35 8.26 1.82
C LEU A 105 -15.10 9.58 1.76
N SER A 106 -16.17 9.72 2.54
CA SER A 106 -16.93 10.96 2.62
C SER A 106 -16.09 12.13 3.13
N GLY A 107 -15.29 11.90 4.17
CA GLY A 107 -14.35 12.88 4.71
C GLY A 107 -13.28 13.26 3.69
N LEU A 108 -12.65 12.27 3.06
CA LEU A 108 -11.67 12.48 1.99
C LEU A 108 -12.27 13.29 0.83
N LEU A 109 -13.55 13.09 0.50
CA LEU A 109 -14.18 13.76 -0.63
C LEU A 109 -14.73 15.15 -0.30
N ARG A 110 -15.14 15.41 0.94
CA ARG A 110 -15.93 16.60 1.30
C ARG A 110 -15.30 17.50 2.35
N GLU A 111 -14.38 16.98 3.19
CA GLU A 111 -13.71 17.76 4.22
C GLU A 111 -12.38 18.32 3.70
N THR A 112 -12.42 19.31 2.80
CA THR A 112 -11.24 20.10 2.41
C THR A 112 -11.12 21.35 3.30
N GLU A 113 -9.91 21.89 3.51
CA GLU A 113 -9.71 23.08 4.36
C GLU A 113 -10.51 24.30 3.86
N ASP A 114 -10.70 24.41 2.54
CA ASP A 114 -11.29 25.56 1.89
C ASP A 114 -12.63 25.28 1.19
N GLY A 115 -13.21 24.08 1.35
CA GLY A 115 -14.39 23.65 0.58
C GLY A 115 -14.14 23.52 -0.93
N VAL A 116 -12.87 23.47 -1.33
CA VAL A 116 -12.42 23.27 -2.72
C VAL A 116 -12.86 21.89 -3.18
N GLU A 117 -13.47 21.83 -4.37
CA GLU A 117 -13.80 20.57 -5.05
C GLU A 117 -12.51 19.83 -5.39
N LEU A 118 -12.49 18.52 -5.14
CA LEU A 118 -11.37 17.66 -5.55
C LEU A 118 -11.10 17.78 -7.04
N ASP A 119 -9.90 18.21 -7.39
CA ASP A 119 -9.46 18.09 -8.78
C ASP A 119 -9.22 16.60 -9.07
N ALA A 120 -9.78 16.12 -10.18
CA ALA A 120 -9.55 14.77 -10.67
C ALA A 120 -8.05 14.44 -10.83
N SER A 121 -7.18 15.45 -10.95
CA SER A 121 -5.72 15.32 -11.03
C SER A 121 -5.02 15.10 -9.68
N GLU A 122 -5.72 15.31 -8.55
CA GLU A 122 -5.13 15.17 -7.22
C GLU A 122 -4.64 13.76 -6.94
N ASN A 123 -3.59 13.71 -6.11
CA ASN A 123 -2.97 12.49 -5.64
C ASN A 123 -3.71 12.01 -4.38
N ASP A 124 -4.22 10.79 -4.44
CA ASP A 124 -4.96 10.11 -3.36
C ASP A 124 -4.17 10.01 -2.05
N GLN A 125 -2.88 9.71 -2.14
CA GLN A 125 -1.98 9.63 -1.00
C GLN A 125 -1.79 10.99 -0.31
N VAL A 126 -1.58 12.06 -1.08
CA VAL A 126 -1.53 13.43 -0.56
C VAL A 126 -2.86 13.79 0.10
N ARG A 127 -3.97 13.48 -0.56
CA ARG A 127 -5.30 13.78 -0.03
C ARG A 127 -5.56 13.09 1.31
N LEU A 128 -5.12 11.83 1.45
CA LEU A 128 -5.20 11.10 2.71
C LEU A 128 -4.38 11.78 3.82
N HIS A 129 -3.15 12.20 3.52
CA HIS A 129 -2.30 12.91 4.49
C HIS A 129 -2.94 14.23 4.93
N ASP A 130 -3.39 15.04 3.97
CA ASP A 130 -3.99 16.35 4.23
C ASP A 130 -5.26 16.22 5.07
N PHE A 131 -6.12 15.25 4.76
CA PHE A 131 -7.33 14.97 5.54
C PHE A 131 -7.01 14.61 6.99
N LEU A 132 -6.06 13.70 7.21
CA LEU A 132 -5.67 13.26 8.55
C LEU A 132 -5.09 14.42 9.38
N LEU A 133 -4.20 15.21 8.77
CA LEU A 133 -3.57 16.35 9.43
C LEU A 133 -4.57 17.47 9.72
N ALA A 134 -5.45 17.82 8.77
CA ALA A 134 -6.46 18.85 8.96
C ALA A 134 -7.47 18.49 10.06
N ARG A 135 -7.85 17.22 10.18
CA ARG A 135 -8.70 16.75 11.28
C ARG A 135 -7.99 16.78 12.63
N ALA A 136 -6.73 16.36 12.66
CA ALA A 136 -5.91 16.42 13.87
C ALA A 136 -5.71 17.86 14.37
N SER A 137 -5.43 18.81 13.46
CA SER A 137 -5.23 20.23 13.81
C SER A 137 -6.47 20.91 14.39
N ARG A 138 -7.67 20.40 14.05
CA ARG A 138 -8.97 20.81 14.61
C ARG A 138 -9.32 20.11 15.93
N GLY A 139 -8.43 19.27 16.46
CA GLY A 139 -8.64 18.49 17.68
C GLY A 139 -9.61 17.31 17.50
N GLN A 140 -9.83 16.85 16.27
CA GLN A 140 -10.77 15.78 15.92
C GLN A 140 -10.10 14.70 15.04
N PRO A 141 -8.99 14.09 15.50
CA PRO A 141 -8.25 13.12 14.70
C PRO A 141 -9.17 11.98 14.25
N TYR A 142 -9.03 11.58 12.98
CA TYR A 142 -9.79 10.47 12.43
C TYR A 142 -9.26 9.14 13.00
N PRO A 143 -10.11 8.15 13.33
CA PRO A 143 -9.68 6.86 13.90
C PRO A 143 -9.06 5.93 12.84
N LEU A 144 -8.04 6.40 12.11
CA LEU A 144 -7.26 5.59 11.18
C LEU A 144 -6.05 5.00 11.90
N MET A 145 -5.91 3.68 11.86
CA MET A 145 -4.81 2.92 12.43
C MET A 145 -3.86 2.44 11.34
N LEU A 146 -2.56 2.47 11.62
CA LEU A 146 -1.54 1.97 10.70
C LEU A 146 -1.24 0.49 10.99
N ASP A 147 -1.14 -0.33 9.94
CA ASP A 147 -0.64 -1.70 10.01
C ASP A 147 0.89 -1.73 10.14
N VAL A 148 1.41 -1.18 11.24
CA VAL A 148 2.85 -0.98 11.47
C VAL A 148 3.63 -2.29 11.50
N ASP A 149 2.98 -3.42 11.80
CA ASP A 149 3.61 -4.74 11.86
C ASP A 149 3.56 -5.49 10.52
N CYS A 150 2.94 -4.91 9.48
CA CYS A 150 2.69 -5.59 8.20
C CYS A 150 1.91 -6.91 8.35
N ARG A 151 0.88 -6.94 9.22
CA ARG A 151 0.07 -8.15 9.47
C ARG A 151 -0.87 -8.42 8.31
N VAL A 152 -1.48 -7.37 7.77
CA VAL A 152 -2.45 -7.41 6.69
C VAL A 152 -1.80 -6.91 5.39
N PHE A 153 -1.14 -5.76 5.42
CA PHE A 153 -0.60 -5.10 4.23
C PHE A 153 0.93 -5.07 4.27
N GLN A 154 1.56 -5.44 3.17
CA GLN A 154 2.98 -5.20 2.92
C GLN A 154 3.12 -4.21 1.77
N CYS A 155 3.36 -2.94 2.11
CA CYS A 155 3.78 -1.95 1.13
C CYS A 155 5.26 -2.20 0.77
N MET A 156 5.58 -2.13 -0.52
CA MET A 156 6.87 -2.53 -1.09
C MET A 156 7.68 -1.35 -1.65
N TYR A 157 7.30 -0.11 -1.34
CA TYR A 157 8.11 1.06 -1.72
C TYR A 157 9.40 1.15 -0.88
N GLU A 158 10.38 0.36 -1.30
CA GLU A 158 11.62 0.09 -0.57
C GLU A 158 12.85 0.19 -1.48
N GLU A 159 14.03 0.35 -0.90
CA GLU A 159 15.31 0.24 -1.61
C GLU A 159 15.68 -1.22 -1.89
N GLN A 160 15.29 -2.14 -0.99
CA GLN A 160 15.58 -3.57 -1.10
C GLN A 160 14.44 -4.40 -0.49
N PRO A 161 14.19 -5.64 -0.97
CA PRO A 161 13.15 -6.50 -0.43
C PRO A 161 13.28 -6.69 1.08
N GLN A 162 12.19 -6.47 1.81
CA GLN A 162 12.10 -6.67 3.26
C GLN A 162 11.34 -7.96 3.62
N TRP A 163 11.25 -8.91 2.70
CA TRP A 163 10.48 -10.14 2.86
C TRP A 163 11.23 -11.34 2.27
N ASP A 164 10.83 -12.53 2.74
CA ASP A 164 11.21 -13.82 2.18
C ASP A 164 9.98 -14.52 1.61
N VAL A 165 10.14 -15.25 0.51
CA VAL A 165 9.11 -16.16 0.01
C VAL A 165 9.08 -17.40 0.91
N VAL A 166 7.90 -17.73 1.42
CA VAL A 166 7.65 -18.91 2.26
C VAL A 166 6.46 -19.70 1.70
N TYR A 167 6.29 -20.94 2.13
CA TYR A 167 5.20 -21.80 1.66
C TYR A 167 4.40 -22.33 2.85
N ASP A 168 3.08 -22.15 2.81
CA ASP A 168 2.19 -22.71 3.82
C ASP A 168 1.97 -24.20 3.54
N GLY A 169 2.53 -25.06 4.40
CA GLY A 169 2.41 -26.52 4.28
C GLY A 169 1.02 -27.10 4.59
N GLY A 170 0.06 -26.24 4.95
CA GLY A 170 -1.33 -26.62 5.25
C GLY A 170 -2.19 -26.87 4.01
N THR A 171 -1.72 -26.47 2.82
CA THR A 171 -2.42 -26.66 1.54
C THR A 171 -1.63 -27.62 0.63
N THR A 172 -2.33 -28.27 -0.31
CA THR A 172 -1.70 -29.13 -1.33
C THR A 172 -2.21 -28.73 -2.71
N PRO A 173 -1.36 -28.13 -3.58
CA PRO A 173 0.05 -27.78 -3.34
C PRO A 173 0.19 -26.69 -2.27
N PRO A 174 1.36 -26.58 -1.60
CA PRO A 174 1.63 -25.53 -0.63
C PRO A 174 1.40 -24.14 -1.23
N SER A 175 0.68 -23.29 -0.50
CA SER A 175 0.36 -21.94 -0.94
C SER A 175 1.56 -21.03 -0.74
N PRO A 176 2.04 -20.34 -1.79
CA PRO A 176 3.16 -19.42 -1.64
C PRO A 176 2.71 -18.17 -0.88
N ARG A 177 3.55 -17.70 0.04
CA ARG A 177 3.36 -16.52 0.88
C ARG A 177 4.64 -15.68 0.88
N ILE A 178 4.54 -14.50 1.47
CA ILE A 178 5.71 -13.74 1.91
C ILE A 178 5.71 -13.63 3.43
N ALA A 179 6.90 -13.55 4.02
CA ALA A 179 7.11 -13.23 5.42
C ALA A 179 7.99 -11.99 5.53
N ASN A 180 7.54 -10.96 6.24
CA ASN A 180 8.31 -9.76 6.50
C ASN A 180 9.51 -10.11 7.41
N ARG A 181 10.72 -9.75 6.98
CA ARG A 181 11.98 -10.09 7.66
C ARG A 181 12.14 -9.40 9.02
N GLN A 182 11.54 -8.24 9.20
CA GLN A 182 11.69 -7.45 10.41
C GLN A 182 10.61 -7.77 11.44
N THR A 183 9.36 -7.92 11.01
CA THR A 183 8.22 -8.16 11.91
C THR A 183 7.88 -9.64 12.07
N GLY A 184 8.41 -10.50 11.19
CA GLY A 184 8.08 -11.92 11.12
C GLY A 184 6.66 -12.21 10.64
N GLN A 185 5.86 -11.19 10.34
CA GLN A 185 4.46 -11.33 9.94
C GLN A 185 4.34 -11.84 8.51
N ARG A 186 3.25 -12.56 8.23
CA ARG A 186 2.89 -13.02 6.90
C ARG A 186 1.73 -12.18 6.37
N PRO A 187 1.94 -11.11 5.61
CA PRO A 187 0.85 -10.24 5.16
C PRO A 187 -0.23 -10.99 4.36
N ILE A 188 -1.43 -10.42 4.33
CA ILE A 188 -2.55 -10.87 3.48
C ILE A 188 -2.43 -10.28 2.09
N VAL A 189 -2.01 -9.02 1.98
CA VAL A 189 -1.89 -8.27 0.72
C VAL A 189 -0.47 -7.78 0.57
N ALA A 190 0.14 -8.08 -0.58
CA ALA A 190 1.36 -7.46 -1.05
C ALA A 190 0.99 -6.29 -1.98
N HIS A 191 1.49 -5.09 -1.70
CA HIS A 191 1.26 -3.90 -2.52
C HIS A 191 2.59 -3.38 -3.07
N GLY A 192 2.78 -3.56 -4.38
CA GLY A 192 3.90 -3.08 -5.17
C GLY A 192 3.91 -1.57 -5.40
N ASN A 193 3.69 -0.78 -4.35
CA ASN A 193 3.55 0.67 -4.45
C ASN A 193 4.86 1.39 -4.84
N GLY A 194 4.69 2.57 -5.43
CA GLY A 194 5.81 3.41 -5.87
C GLY A 194 6.61 2.79 -7.02
N HIS A 195 7.72 3.43 -7.38
CA HIS A 195 8.50 2.99 -8.54
C HIS A 195 9.23 1.68 -8.30
N THR A 196 9.65 1.39 -7.07
CA THR A 196 10.38 0.16 -6.72
C THR A 196 9.45 -1.02 -6.40
N GLY A 197 8.26 -0.77 -5.86
CA GLY A 197 7.33 -1.84 -5.50
C GLY A 197 6.83 -2.65 -6.70
N ARG A 198 6.60 -2.00 -7.85
CA ARG A 198 6.23 -2.71 -9.09
C ARG A 198 7.29 -3.72 -9.50
N TRP A 199 8.57 -3.39 -9.36
CA TRP A 199 9.67 -4.33 -9.62
C TRP A 199 9.64 -5.55 -8.72
N PHE A 200 9.47 -5.29 -7.43
CA PHE A 200 9.37 -6.34 -6.43
C PHE A 200 8.19 -7.26 -6.68
N LEU A 201 7.06 -6.71 -7.12
CA LEU A 201 5.90 -7.51 -7.46
C LEU A 201 6.16 -8.40 -8.69
N SER A 202 6.82 -7.91 -9.74
CA SER A 202 7.27 -8.75 -10.87
C SER A 202 8.16 -9.91 -10.42
N ALA A 203 9.13 -9.64 -9.54
CA ALA A 203 10.00 -10.67 -9.00
C ALA A 203 9.20 -11.69 -8.18
N LEU A 204 8.27 -11.24 -7.34
CA LEU A 204 7.41 -12.10 -6.53
C LEU A 204 6.55 -13.01 -7.39
N TYR A 205 5.94 -12.53 -8.47
CA TYR A 205 5.17 -13.39 -9.38
C TYR A 205 5.98 -14.59 -9.89
N SER A 206 7.25 -14.36 -10.22
CA SER A 206 8.17 -15.42 -10.67
C SER A 206 8.62 -16.32 -9.53
N GLU A 207 9.09 -15.75 -8.41
CA GLU A 207 9.67 -16.50 -7.29
C GLU A 207 8.64 -17.39 -6.57
N MET A 208 7.42 -16.87 -6.42
CA MET A 208 6.31 -17.57 -5.79
C MET A 208 5.63 -18.57 -6.73
N LYS A 209 5.98 -18.56 -8.02
CA LYS A 209 5.30 -19.33 -9.08
C LYS A 209 3.77 -19.14 -9.01
N LEU A 210 3.33 -17.89 -8.84
CA LEU A 210 1.92 -17.59 -8.58
C LEU A 210 1.01 -18.07 -9.71
N LEU A 211 1.45 -17.98 -10.97
CA LEU A 211 0.67 -18.47 -12.11
C LEU A 211 0.46 -19.98 -12.04
N ASP A 212 1.51 -20.74 -11.74
CA ASP A 212 1.42 -22.19 -11.55
C ASP A 212 0.48 -22.53 -10.39
N HIS A 213 0.58 -21.79 -9.28
CA HIS A 213 -0.29 -21.98 -8.11
C HIS A 213 -1.77 -21.71 -8.41
N LEU A 214 -2.05 -20.67 -9.20
CA LEU A 214 -3.40 -20.30 -9.62
C LEU A 214 -3.91 -21.13 -10.81
N GLY A 215 -3.07 -21.97 -11.41
CA GLY A 215 -3.40 -22.72 -12.62
C GLY A 215 -3.62 -21.84 -13.85
N ILE A 216 -3.01 -20.66 -13.89
CA ILE A 216 -3.14 -19.68 -15.00
C ILE A 216 -1.93 -19.82 -15.91
N THR A 217 -2.16 -19.87 -17.21
CA THR A 217 -1.11 -19.96 -18.23
C THR A 217 -0.74 -18.60 -18.83
N MET A 218 0.49 -18.47 -19.33
CA MET A 218 0.90 -17.27 -20.08
C MET A 218 0.06 -16.99 -21.33
N ALA A 219 -0.45 -18.04 -21.97
CA ALA A 219 -1.31 -17.91 -23.14
C ALA A 219 -2.65 -17.23 -22.78
N GLU A 220 -3.16 -17.47 -21.58
CA GLU A 220 -4.36 -16.79 -21.09
C GLU A 220 -4.08 -15.32 -20.80
N LEU A 221 -2.87 -14.95 -20.38
CA LEU A 221 -2.51 -13.56 -20.05
C LEU A 221 -2.06 -12.73 -21.26
N GLN A 222 -1.80 -13.34 -22.42
CA GLN A 222 -1.20 -12.66 -23.59
C GLN A 222 -1.97 -11.42 -24.09
N HIS A 223 -3.28 -11.35 -23.80
CA HIS A 223 -4.16 -10.27 -24.24
C HIS A 223 -4.19 -9.09 -23.26
N LEU A 224 -3.67 -9.26 -22.05
CA LEU A 224 -3.65 -8.23 -21.04
C LEU A 224 -2.52 -7.24 -21.33
N ARG A 225 -2.85 -5.95 -21.29
CA ARG A 225 -1.82 -4.90 -21.23
C ARG A 225 -1.26 -4.89 -19.82
N HIS A 226 0.07 -4.87 -19.69
CA HIS A 226 0.73 -4.71 -18.41
C HIS A 226 1.64 -3.47 -18.44
N GLU A 227 1.64 -2.71 -17.34
CA GLU A 227 2.61 -1.64 -17.09
C GLU A 227 3.87 -2.17 -16.39
N MET A 228 3.88 -3.47 -16.09
CA MET A 228 5.03 -4.13 -15.50
C MET A 228 6.16 -4.19 -16.51
N PRO A 229 7.42 -4.14 -16.05
CA PRO A 229 8.55 -4.10 -16.96
C PRO A 229 8.74 -5.36 -17.80
N VAL A 230 8.22 -6.47 -17.30
CA VAL A 230 8.06 -7.73 -18.03
C VAL A 230 6.63 -8.26 -17.81
N PRO A 231 6.10 -9.10 -18.73
CA PRO A 231 4.82 -9.74 -18.53
C PRO A 231 4.76 -10.54 -17.21
N PRO A 232 3.61 -10.59 -16.51
CA PRO A 232 3.45 -11.41 -15.30
C PRO A 232 3.95 -12.84 -15.52
N GLY A 233 4.68 -13.41 -14.55
CA GLY A 233 5.22 -14.78 -14.64
C GLY A 233 6.50 -14.93 -15.49
N THR A 234 6.97 -13.87 -16.15
CA THR A 234 8.28 -13.88 -16.81
C THR A 234 9.39 -13.96 -15.77
N LEU A 235 10.37 -14.85 -15.98
CA LEU A 235 11.57 -14.91 -15.14
C LEU A 235 12.34 -13.60 -15.27
N VAL A 236 12.51 -12.88 -14.16
CA VAL A 236 13.26 -11.63 -14.10
C VAL A 236 14.77 -11.96 -14.02
N THR A 237 15.44 -12.03 -15.18
CA THR A 237 16.88 -12.33 -15.26
C THR A 237 17.75 -11.15 -14.79
N GLU A 238 19.05 -11.38 -14.58
CA GLU A 238 19.99 -10.30 -14.21
C GLU A 238 20.11 -9.24 -15.32
N GLU A 239 19.94 -9.61 -16.59
CA GLU A 239 19.93 -8.66 -17.71
C GLU A 239 18.69 -7.75 -17.67
N VAL A 240 17.51 -8.31 -17.39
CA VAL A 240 16.28 -7.54 -17.20
C VAL A 240 16.40 -6.62 -15.98
N LYS A 241 17.02 -7.10 -14.89
CA LYS A 241 17.34 -6.25 -13.74
C LYS A 241 18.28 -5.13 -14.17
N ALA A 242 19.34 -5.41 -14.91
CA ALA A 242 20.30 -4.39 -15.34
C ALA A 242 19.68 -3.29 -16.20
N GLU A 243 18.77 -3.65 -17.10
CA GLU A 243 18.18 -2.70 -18.06
C GLU A 243 17.18 -1.74 -17.41
N TYR A 244 16.53 -2.16 -16.34
CA TYR A 244 15.33 -1.47 -15.88
C TYR A 244 15.23 -1.28 -14.35
N CYS A 245 16.06 -1.94 -13.56
CA CYS A 245 15.97 -1.91 -12.10
C CYS A 245 16.47 -0.58 -11.51
N PRO A 246 15.64 0.15 -10.74
CA PRO A 246 15.97 1.52 -10.30
C PRO A 246 17.11 1.62 -9.29
N TRP A 247 17.51 0.52 -8.62
CA TRP A 247 18.61 0.51 -7.63
C TRP A 247 19.95 0.00 -8.16
N TRP A 248 20.03 -0.48 -9.42
CA TRP A 248 21.33 -0.63 -10.13
C TRP A 248 21.78 0.70 -10.74
N TYR A 249 21.55 1.78 -9.99
CA TYR A 249 21.98 3.11 -10.31
C TYR A 249 23.52 3.18 -10.32
N MET A 250 24.10 3.21 -11.52
CA MET A 250 25.44 3.76 -11.73
C MET A 250 25.31 5.26 -11.98
N PRO A 251 25.89 6.14 -11.13
CA PRO A 251 25.89 7.58 -11.37
C PRO A 251 26.43 7.89 -12.79
N GLY A 252 25.62 8.55 -13.62
CA GLY A 252 25.99 8.98 -14.97
C GLY A 252 25.32 8.26 -16.14
N MET A 253 24.64 7.12 -15.93
CA MET A 253 23.91 6.43 -17.02
C MET A 253 22.39 6.61 -16.99
N HIS A 254 21.77 6.84 -15.83
CA HIS A 254 20.31 6.92 -15.71
C HIS A 254 19.89 8.15 -14.90
N LYS A 255 18.91 8.91 -15.40
CA LYS A 255 18.31 10.07 -14.71
C LYS A 255 16.97 9.65 -14.09
N GLY A 256 16.81 9.77 -12.77
CA GLY A 256 15.48 10.08 -12.19
C GLY A 256 14.78 9.10 -11.25
N ALA A 257 15.40 8.05 -10.68
CA ALA A 257 14.67 7.09 -9.81
C ALA A 257 15.13 6.98 -8.35
N THR A 258 16.32 7.48 -7.98
CA THR A 258 16.87 7.37 -6.61
C THR A 258 16.78 8.65 -5.79
N ASP A 259 16.31 9.74 -6.38
CA ASP A 259 16.28 11.05 -5.69
C ASP A 259 15.31 11.03 -4.50
N GLY A 260 14.22 10.26 -4.54
CA GLY A 260 13.23 10.20 -3.47
C GLY A 260 13.79 9.65 -2.14
N PHE A 261 14.52 8.53 -2.18
CA PHE A 261 15.08 7.92 -0.97
C PHE A 261 16.26 8.71 -0.41
N ALA A 262 17.13 9.24 -1.27
CA ALA A 262 18.22 10.10 -0.86
C ALA A 262 17.69 11.41 -0.24
N THR A 263 16.69 12.04 -0.88
CA THR A 263 16.01 13.23 -0.37
C THR A 263 15.29 12.95 0.95
N PHE A 264 14.59 11.82 1.06
CA PHE A 264 13.92 11.40 2.29
C PHE A 264 14.92 11.19 3.44
N ARG A 265 16.03 10.47 3.22
CA ARG A 265 17.09 10.31 4.23
C ARG A 265 17.65 11.65 4.68
N MET A 266 17.99 12.52 3.73
CA MET A 266 18.52 13.85 4.01
C MET A 266 17.54 14.70 4.83
N ILE A 267 16.27 14.73 4.45
CA ILE A 267 15.25 15.55 5.13
C ILE A 267 14.95 15.00 6.51
N ARG A 268 14.87 13.67 6.66
CA ARG A 268 14.75 13.04 7.98
C ARG A 268 15.95 13.36 8.86
N GLU A 269 17.18 13.33 8.34
CA GLU A 269 18.36 13.74 9.09
C GLU A 269 18.31 15.22 9.49
N MET A 270 17.85 16.10 8.59
CA MET A 270 17.70 17.53 8.86
C MET A 270 16.61 17.83 9.90
N GLN A 271 15.46 17.14 9.83
CA GLN A 271 14.30 17.38 10.71
C GLN A 271 14.43 16.65 12.06
N CYS A 272 15.02 15.45 12.08
CA CYS A 272 15.03 14.57 13.25
C CYS A 272 16.43 14.42 13.89
N GLY A 273 17.51 14.79 13.19
CA GLY A 273 18.91 14.56 13.62
C GLY A 273 19.39 15.36 14.84
N GLY A 274 18.52 16.16 15.46
CA GLY A 274 18.82 16.95 16.67
C GLY A 274 18.47 16.29 18.00
N ARG A 275 17.85 15.10 18.02
CA ARG A 275 17.53 14.36 19.26
C ARG A 275 18.43 13.13 19.38
N ARG A 276 19.62 13.31 19.97
CA ARG A 276 20.39 12.24 20.60
C ARG A 276 20.27 12.36 22.11
#